data_AF-X1QIH3-F1
#
_entry.id   AF-X1QIH3-F1
#
_cell.length_a   1.000
_cell.length_b   1.000
_cell.length_c   1.000
_cell.angle_alpha   90.00
_cell.angle_beta   90.00
_cell.angle_gamma   90.00
#
_symmetry.space_group_name_H-M   'P 1'
#
loop_
_entity.id
_entity.type
_entity.pdbx_description
1 polymer ?
#
loop_
_entity_poly.entity_id
_entity_poly.type
_entity_poly.pdbx_seq_one_letter_code
_entity_poly.pdbx_strand_id
1 'polypeptide(L)'
;MRNKFIFPLLAILLLLWPACVYDNDTAWQETVRIEVTEPLPTPCAESAVSSDSVDSSNQTITLKNPTFQELRDFILKDPTNRNEFVLNQYECRHFATDVNNNAEASDLRCAFVLLGYDRGQHAVVAFDTTDRGLVYIEPQTDASIHPEVGGSYQGKEIKEILIAW
;
A
#
# COMPACT_ATOMS: atom_id res chain seq x y z
N MET A 1 49.14 30.43 2.02
CA MET A 1 49.75 30.40 0.67
C MET A 1 49.18 29.21 -0.09
N ARG A 2 48.54 29.51 -1.25
CA ARG A 2 48.15 28.70 -2.43
C ARG A 2 48.23 27.16 -2.32
N ASN A 3 47.09 26.46 -2.32
CA ASN A 3 46.35 25.93 -3.49
C ASN A 3 47.18 25.11 -4.48
N LYS A 4 46.73 23.87 -4.77
CA LYS A 4 46.52 23.34 -6.14
C LYS A 4 45.70 22.05 -6.13
N PHE A 5 44.42 22.20 -6.47
CA PHE A 5 43.55 21.21 -7.08
C PHE A 5 44.11 20.79 -8.44
N ILE A 6 44.04 19.50 -8.79
CA ILE A 6 44.16 19.00 -10.16
C ILE A 6 43.17 17.82 -10.35
N PHE A 7 42.03 18.11 -10.96
CA PHE A 7 41.33 17.24 -11.92
C PHE A 7 41.70 17.80 -13.32
N PRO A 8 41.86 17.01 -14.40
CA PRO A 8 40.71 16.35 -15.06
C PRO A 8 41.04 15.09 -15.89
N LEU A 9 40.02 14.31 -16.29
CA LEU A 9 39.67 14.10 -17.72
C LEU A 9 38.40 13.26 -17.86
N LEU A 10 37.46 13.78 -18.64
CA LEU A 10 36.31 13.06 -19.20
C LEU A 10 36.78 12.02 -20.23
N ALA A 11 36.12 10.86 -20.26
CA ALA A 11 35.92 10.10 -21.48
C ALA A 11 34.51 9.48 -21.45
N ILE A 12 33.66 10.02 -22.32
CA ILE A 12 32.32 9.54 -22.65
C ILE A 12 32.49 8.37 -23.63
N LEU A 13 31.80 7.25 -23.40
CA LEU A 13 31.37 6.38 -24.49
C LEU A 13 29.98 5.80 -24.21
N LEU A 14 29.09 6.13 -25.14
CA LEU A 14 27.69 5.77 -25.25
C LEU A 14 27.48 4.30 -25.67
N LEU A 15 26.23 3.86 -25.45
CA LEU A 15 25.49 2.75 -26.07
C LEU A 15 25.59 1.39 -25.36
N LEU A 16 24.50 1.02 -24.68
CA LEU A 16 23.54 0.02 -25.20
C LEU A 16 22.32 -0.07 -24.25
N TRP A 17 21.23 0.60 -24.67
CA TRP A 17 19.89 0.47 -24.09
C TRP A 17 19.19 -0.70 -24.77
N PRO A 18 18.75 -1.76 -24.06
CA PRO A 18 17.67 -2.58 -24.56
C PRO A 18 16.35 -1.84 -24.34
N ALA A 19 15.70 -1.52 -25.45
CA ALA A 19 14.33 -1.06 -25.51
C ALA A 19 13.40 -2.17 -25.01
N CYS A 20 12.69 -1.93 -23.91
CA CYS A 20 11.53 -2.75 -23.54
C CYS A 20 10.44 -1.84 -22.95
N VAL A 21 9.50 -1.51 -23.84
CA VAL A 21 8.06 -1.30 -23.61
C VAL A 21 7.64 -0.21 -22.62
N TYR A 22 7.35 0.95 -23.21
CA TYR A 22 6.39 1.93 -22.73
C TYR A 22 5.01 1.44 -23.20
N ASP A 23 4.12 1.09 -22.27
CA ASP A 23 2.70 0.94 -22.59
C ASP A 23 1.94 1.94 -21.71
N ASN A 24 1.42 2.97 -22.34
CA ASN A 24 0.65 4.01 -21.69
C ASN A 24 -0.61 4.22 -22.52
N ASP A 25 -1.73 3.86 -21.89
CA ASP A 25 -3.10 4.31 -22.10
C ASP A 25 -3.65 4.42 -23.53
N THR A 26 -4.83 3.85 -23.73
CA THR A 26 -6.09 4.61 -23.90
C THR A 26 -7.10 3.71 -24.60
N ALA A 27 -8.26 3.45 -23.97
CA ALA A 27 -9.56 3.48 -24.67
C ALA A 27 -10.74 3.03 -23.79
N TRP A 28 -11.55 4.02 -23.43
CA TRP A 28 -13.01 4.01 -23.54
C TRP A 28 -13.81 3.00 -22.71
N GLN A 29 -14.39 3.54 -21.64
CA GLN A 29 -15.67 3.11 -21.10
C GLN A 29 -16.71 2.99 -22.22
N GLU A 30 -17.28 1.81 -22.40
CA GLU A 30 -18.51 1.64 -23.17
C GLU A 30 -19.63 1.18 -22.23
N THR A 31 -20.60 2.08 -22.05
CA THR A 31 -21.81 1.88 -21.26
C THR A 31 -22.76 1.00 -22.06
N VAL A 32 -22.90 -0.27 -21.71
CA VAL A 32 -23.91 -1.14 -22.32
C VAL A 32 -25.25 -0.91 -21.64
N ARG A 33 -26.17 -0.22 -22.34
CA ARG A 33 -27.60 -0.27 -22.05
C ARG A 33 -28.10 -1.65 -22.46
N ILE A 34 -28.59 -2.44 -21.51
CA ILE A 34 -29.34 -3.65 -21.84
C ILE A 34 -30.82 -3.28 -21.84
N GLU A 35 -31.35 -3.05 -23.04
CA GLU A 35 -32.79 -3.10 -23.29
C GLU A 35 -33.24 -4.56 -23.16
N VAL A 36 -34.03 -4.84 -22.11
CA VAL A 36 -34.65 -6.15 -21.91
C VAL A 36 -35.78 -6.29 -22.94
N THR A 37 -35.50 -7.01 -24.03
CA THR A 37 -36.54 -7.51 -24.93
C THR A 37 -36.78 -8.96 -24.60
N GLU A 38 -37.92 -9.24 -23.97
CA GLU A 38 -38.42 -10.59 -23.70
C GLU A 38 -38.75 -11.33 -25.01
N PRO A 39 -38.34 -12.59 -25.18
CA PRO A 39 -38.95 -13.47 -26.18
C PRO A 39 -39.89 -14.50 -25.53
N LEU A 40 -41.06 -14.64 -26.16
CA LEU A 40 -42.17 -15.56 -25.84
C LEU A 40 -41.77 -17.06 -25.82
N PRO A 41 -42.54 -17.93 -25.13
CA PRO A 41 -42.12 -19.30 -24.82
C PRO A 41 -42.64 -20.31 -25.85
N THR A 42 -41.84 -21.34 -26.19
CA THR A 42 -42.31 -22.71 -26.56
C THR A 42 -41.12 -23.71 -26.65
N PRO A 43 -41.33 -25.05 -26.70
CA PRO A 43 -40.82 -25.96 -25.66
C PRO A 43 -39.83 -27.05 -26.13
N CYS A 44 -39.14 -27.63 -25.14
CA CYS A 44 -38.47 -28.95 -25.08
C CYS A 44 -37.48 -29.35 -26.20
N ALA A 45 -36.18 -29.32 -25.87
CA ALA A 45 -35.25 -30.41 -26.24
C ALA A 45 -34.00 -30.39 -25.33
N GLU A 46 -33.67 -31.59 -24.85
CA GLU A 46 -32.54 -32.00 -24.02
C GLU A 46 -31.19 -31.81 -24.74
N SER A 47 -30.22 -31.20 -24.06
CA SER A 47 -28.79 -31.40 -24.28
C SER A 47 -28.04 -30.92 -23.03
N ALA A 48 -27.58 -31.88 -22.23
CA ALA A 48 -26.74 -31.61 -21.08
C ALA A 48 -25.38 -31.06 -21.55
N VAL A 49 -25.19 -29.75 -21.43
CA VAL A 49 -23.88 -29.12 -21.43
C VAL A 49 -23.60 -28.73 -19.98
N SER A 50 -22.54 -29.33 -19.44
CA SER A 50 -22.00 -29.06 -18.11
C SER A 50 -21.64 -27.58 -17.98
N SER A 51 -22.49 -26.82 -17.31
CA SER A 51 -22.14 -25.51 -16.81
C SER A 51 -21.16 -25.69 -15.66
N ASP A 52 -19.87 -25.45 -15.92
CA ASP A 52 -18.90 -25.20 -14.87
C ASP A 52 -19.43 -24.04 -14.05
N SER A 53 -19.85 -24.35 -12.83
CA SER A 53 -20.32 -23.39 -11.85
C SER A 53 -19.08 -22.62 -11.38
N VAL A 54 -18.99 -21.35 -11.79
CA VAL A 54 -18.14 -20.39 -11.10
C VAL A 54 -18.73 -20.23 -9.70
N ASP A 55 -18.18 -20.97 -8.75
CA ASP A 55 -18.46 -20.78 -7.32
C ASP A 55 -17.85 -19.43 -6.93
N SER A 56 -18.63 -18.37 -7.13
CA SER A 56 -18.45 -17.07 -6.50
C SER A 56 -18.74 -17.24 -5.01
N SER A 57 -17.87 -17.98 -4.32
CA SER A 57 -17.91 -18.08 -2.88
C SER A 57 -17.71 -16.68 -2.32
N ASN A 58 -18.75 -16.16 -1.69
CA ASN A 58 -18.75 -14.88 -1.02
C ASN A 58 -17.89 -15.01 0.26
N GLN A 59 -16.57 -15.14 0.11
CA GLN A 59 -15.65 -15.30 1.23
C GLN A 59 -15.62 -14.00 2.02
N THR A 60 -16.09 -14.07 3.27
CA THR A 60 -15.94 -12.98 4.23
C THR A 60 -14.50 -12.98 4.72
N ILE A 61 -13.68 -12.05 4.22
CA ILE A 61 -12.31 -11.85 4.74
C ILE A 61 -12.45 -11.22 6.13
N THR A 62 -11.99 -11.93 7.16
CA THR A 62 -11.94 -11.43 8.54
C THR A 62 -10.48 -11.33 8.96
N LEU A 63 -9.94 -10.11 8.98
CA LEU A 63 -8.57 -9.85 9.42
C LEU A 63 -8.46 -9.96 10.94
N LYS A 64 -7.37 -10.55 11.44
CA LYS A 64 -7.16 -10.71 12.90
C LYS A 64 -6.28 -9.60 13.47
N ASN A 65 -6.58 -9.21 14.70
CA ASN A 65 -5.65 -8.44 15.52
C ASN A 65 -4.46 -9.35 15.92
N PRO A 66 -3.20 -8.97 15.66
CA PRO A 66 -2.03 -9.80 15.99
C PRO A 66 -1.74 -9.81 17.50
N THR A 67 -0.97 -10.78 17.97
CA THR A 67 -0.16 -10.61 19.20
C THR A 67 1.03 -9.70 18.91
N PHE A 68 1.65 -9.13 19.95
CA PHE A 68 2.86 -8.32 19.77
C PHE A 68 4.02 -9.12 19.15
N GLN A 69 4.11 -10.42 19.44
CA GLN A 69 5.12 -11.28 18.81
C GLN A 69 4.86 -11.46 17.31
N GLU A 70 3.61 -11.73 16.91
CA GLU A 70 3.25 -11.82 15.49
C GLU A 70 3.49 -10.51 14.75
N LEU A 71 3.16 -9.36 15.37
CA LEU A 71 3.48 -8.04 14.81
C LEU A 71 4.99 -7.89 14.55
N ARG A 72 5.83 -8.23 15.53
CA ARG A 72 7.29 -8.15 15.37
C ARG A 72 7.79 -9.06 14.26
N ASP A 73 7.28 -10.28 14.18
CA ASP A 73 7.67 -11.25 13.16
C ASP A 73 7.21 -10.82 11.76
N PHE A 74 6.07 -10.13 11.66
CA PHE A 74 5.58 -9.52 10.43
C PHE A 74 6.49 -8.37 9.98
N ILE A 75 6.72 -7.37 10.84
CA ILE A 75 7.53 -6.19 10.50
C ILE A 75 8.96 -6.58 10.10
N LEU A 76 9.57 -7.59 10.74
CA LEU A 76 10.91 -8.07 10.37
C LEU A 76 11.00 -8.69 8.95
N LYS A 77 9.88 -9.17 8.40
CA LYS A 77 9.82 -9.80 7.08
C LYS A 77 9.33 -8.84 5.99
N ASP A 78 8.53 -7.85 6.38
CA ASP A 78 8.03 -6.83 5.48
C ASP A 78 9.21 -6.04 4.85
N PRO A 79 9.30 -5.95 3.51
CA PRO A 79 10.42 -5.30 2.84
C PRO A 79 10.22 -3.80 2.60
N THR A 80 9.09 -3.21 3.02
CA THR A 80 8.66 -1.85 2.63
C THR A 80 9.67 -0.79 3.03
N ASN A 81 10.34 -0.96 4.18
CA ASN A 81 11.38 -0.04 4.65
C ASN A 81 12.64 0.02 3.75
N ARG A 82 12.77 -0.89 2.78
CA ARG A 82 13.87 -0.90 1.80
C ARG A 82 13.58 -0.03 0.58
N ASN A 83 12.34 0.45 0.42
CA ASN A 83 11.96 1.33 -0.67
C ASN A 83 12.58 2.72 -0.50
N GLU A 84 12.88 3.39 -1.61
CA GLU A 84 13.42 4.75 -1.60
C GLU A 84 12.28 5.78 -1.52
N PHE A 85 12.44 6.79 -0.67
CA PHE A 85 11.54 7.93 -0.67
C PHE A 85 11.80 8.79 -1.93
N VAL A 86 10.76 8.99 -2.72
CA VAL A 86 10.77 9.82 -3.92
C VAL A 86 9.67 10.88 -3.83
N LEU A 87 10.08 12.13 -3.67
CA LEU A 87 9.16 13.27 -3.55
C LEU A 87 8.15 13.29 -4.71
N ASN A 88 6.87 13.48 -4.37
CA ASN A 88 5.71 13.46 -5.28
C ASN A 88 5.45 12.13 -6.02
N GLN A 89 6.17 11.04 -5.71
CA GLN A 89 5.99 9.74 -6.38
C GLN A 89 5.81 8.60 -5.38
N TYR A 90 6.70 8.48 -4.39
CA TYR A 90 6.67 7.47 -3.35
C TYR A 90 7.07 8.11 -2.02
N GLU A 91 6.10 8.27 -1.13
CA GLU A 91 6.19 9.13 0.05
C GLU A 91 5.57 8.40 1.22
N CYS A 92 5.57 8.98 2.43
CA CYS A 92 5.10 8.31 3.65
C CYS A 92 3.75 7.58 3.49
N ARG A 93 2.79 8.16 2.77
CA ARG A 93 1.49 7.52 2.49
C ARG A 93 1.63 6.19 1.74
N HIS A 94 2.56 6.08 0.80
CA HIS A 94 2.77 4.88 0.01
C HIS A 94 3.44 3.79 0.85
N PHE A 95 4.43 4.13 1.67
CA PHE A 95 5.01 3.20 2.65
C PHE A 95 3.94 2.67 3.61
N ALA A 96 3.09 3.54 4.17
CA ALA A 96 2.01 3.13 5.07
C ALA A 96 0.96 2.24 4.37
N THR A 97 0.61 2.56 3.12
CA THR A 97 -0.27 1.72 2.29
C THR A 97 0.34 0.35 2.02
N ASP A 98 1.63 0.27 1.67
CA ASP A 98 2.28 -1.00 1.35
C ASP A 98 2.37 -1.92 2.58
N VAL A 99 2.74 -1.39 3.75
CA VAL A 99 2.71 -2.19 5.00
C VAL A 99 1.29 -2.64 5.34
N ASN A 100 0.27 -1.80 5.12
CA ASN A 100 -1.13 -2.16 5.36
C ASN A 100 -1.58 -3.31 4.44
N ASN A 101 -1.28 -3.21 3.14
CA ASN A 101 -1.60 -4.24 2.15
C ASN A 101 -0.85 -5.56 2.44
N ASN A 102 0.42 -5.51 2.84
CA ASN A 102 1.20 -6.69 3.20
C ASN A 102 0.68 -7.35 4.48
N ALA A 103 0.19 -6.55 5.44
CA ALA A 103 -0.46 -7.04 6.64
C ALA A 103 -1.77 -7.76 6.28
N GLU A 104 -2.61 -7.18 5.42
CA GLU A 104 -3.83 -7.81 4.92
C GLU A 104 -3.53 -9.14 4.22
N ALA A 105 -2.50 -9.18 3.36
CA ALA A 105 -2.03 -10.41 2.71
C ALA A 105 -1.48 -11.46 3.69
N SER A 106 -1.20 -11.06 4.93
CA SER A 106 -0.79 -11.91 6.05
C SER A 106 -1.93 -12.16 7.05
N ASP A 107 -3.18 -11.88 6.66
CA ASP A 107 -4.39 -11.96 7.48
C ASP A 107 -4.39 -11.04 8.72
N LEU A 108 -3.51 -10.05 8.79
CA LEU A 108 -3.36 -9.14 9.92
C LEU A 108 -4.14 -7.84 9.71
N ARG A 109 -4.87 -7.42 10.74
CA ARG A 109 -5.57 -6.15 10.77
C ARG A 109 -4.58 -5.02 11.09
N CYS A 110 -4.42 -4.11 10.14
CA CYS A 110 -3.54 -2.95 10.23
C CYS A 110 -4.36 -1.67 10.03
N ALA A 111 -4.13 -0.66 10.87
CA ALA A 111 -4.67 0.68 10.67
C ALA A 111 -3.72 1.53 9.84
N PHE A 112 -4.29 2.39 8.98
CA PHE A 112 -3.60 3.54 8.41
C PHE A 112 -3.75 4.73 9.34
N VAL A 113 -2.66 5.39 9.70
CA VAL A 113 -2.67 6.48 10.69
C VAL A 113 -2.09 7.76 10.08
N LEU A 114 -2.77 8.88 10.28
CA LEU A 114 -2.29 10.21 9.93
C LEU A 114 -1.96 11.00 11.19
N LEU A 115 -0.70 11.43 11.30
CA LEU A 115 -0.25 12.42 12.27
C LEU A 115 -0.38 13.80 11.62
N GLY A 116 -1.38 14.56 12.04
CA GLY A 116 -1.64 15.90 11.51
C GLY A 116 -0.80 16.97 12.21
N TYR A 117 -0.24 17.89 11.43
CA TYR A 117 0.52 19.05 11.91
C TYR A 117 -0.16 20.35 11.47
N ASP A 118 0.32 21.51 11.94
CA ASP A 118 -0.15 22.82 11.45
C ASP A 118 -0.07 22.97 9.92
N ARG A 119 0.93 22.32 9.31
CA ARG A 119 1.12 22.26 7.86
C ARG A 119 1.57 20.86 7.43
N GLY A 120 0.66 20.16 6.78
CA GLY A 120 0.86 18.82 6.27
C GLY A 120 0.62 17.74 7.32
N GLN A 121 0.92 16.51 6.94
CA GLN A 121 0.65 15.30 7.72
C GLN A 121 1.75 14.28 7.46
N HIS A 122 1.91 13.33 8.39
CA HIS A 122 2.77 12.17 8.20
C HIS A 122 1.98 10.88 8.37
N ALA A 123 2.17 9.94 7.44
CA ALA A 123 1.47 8.67 7.49
C ALA A 123 2.33 7.61 8.18
N VAL A 124 1.72 6.89 9.11
CA VAL A 124 2.29 5.73 9.82
C VAL A 124 1.25 4.62 9.85
N VAL A 125 1.58 3.47 10.44
CA VAL A 125 0.61 2.39 10.64
C VAL A 125 0.45 2.06 12.12
N ALA A 126 -0.67 1.43 12.48
CA ALA A 126 -0.86 0.92 13.83
C ALA A 126 -1.53 -0.46 13.85
N PHE A 127 -1.20 -1.24 14.87
CA PHE A 127 -1.75 -2.58 15.09
C PHE A 127 -2.32 -2.64 16.50
N ASP A 128 -3.58 -3.05 16.62
CA ASP A 128 -4.21 -3.29 17.91
C ASP A 128 -3.82 -4.69 18.36
N THR A 129 -2.76 -4.78 19.16
CA THR A 129 -2.23 -6.07 19.60
C THR A 129 -3.06 -6.63 20.74
N THR A 130 -3.34 -7.93 20.68
CA THR A 130 -4.20 -8.62 21.66
C THR A 130 -3.63 -8.66 23.08
N ASP A 131 -2.31 -8.46 23.24
CA ASP A 131 -1.58 -8.59 24.51
C ASP A 131 -0.86 -7.31 24.96
N ARG A 132 -0.73 -6.28 24.11
CA ARG A 132 -0.08 -5.00 24.46
C ARG A 132 -0.85 -3.75 24.04
N GLY A 133 -2.04 -3.91 23.45
CA GLY A 133 -2.84 -2.81 22.94
C GLY A 133 -2.24 -2.21 21.67
N LEU A 134 -2.55 -0.94 21.42
CA LEU A 134 -2.20 -0.27 20.17
C LEU A 134 -0.70 0.03 20.06
N VAL A 135 -0.07 -0.43 18.97
CA VAL A 135 1.35 -0.21 18.66
C VAL A 135 1.46 0.53 17.33
N TYR A 136 2.14 1.68 17.32
CA TYR A 136 2.42 2.44 16.11
C TYR A 136 3.79 2.09 15.54
N ILE A 137 3.88 1.96 14.22
CA ILE A 137 5.10 1.66 13.48
C ILE A 137 5.32 2.71 12.39
N GLU A 138 6.55 3.23 12.30
CA GLU A 138 7.04 4.06 11.22
C GLU A 138 7.43 3.18 10.02
N PRO A 139 6.63 3.12 8.94
CA PRO A 139 6.83 2.16 7.85
C PRO A 139 8.09 2.44 7.02
N GLN A 140 8.67 3.64 7.11
CA GLN A 140 9.93 3.94 6.43
C GLN A 140 11.17 3.39 7.15
N THR A 141 11.06 2.99 8.43
CA THR A 141 12.22 2.62 9.25
C THR A 141 12.00 1.40 10.16
N ASP A 142 10.80 0.84 10.17
CA ASP A 142 10.32 -0.19 11.11
C ASP A 142 10.34 0.23 12.59
N ALA A 143 10.59 1.51 12.88
CA ALA A 143 10.67 1.98 14.25
C ALA A 143 9.29 1.95 14.91
N SER A 144 9.21 1.39 16.12
CA SER A 144 8.06 1.61 16.98
C SER A 144 8.10 3.03 17.54
N ILE A 145 6.97 3.73 17.41
CA ILE A 145 6.82 5.14 17.82
C ILE A 145 5.66 5.29 18.81
N HIS A 146 5.65 6.40 19.55
CA HIS A 146 4.61 6.70 20.55
C HIS A 146 4.07 8.12 20.29
N PRO A 147 3.26 8.32 19.24
CA PRO A 147 2.70 9.62 18.91
C PRO A 147 1.61 10.00 19.93
N GLU A 148 1.63 11.26 20.36
CA GLU A 148 0.64 11.84 21.28
C GLU A 148 0.24 13.23 20.77
N VAL A 149 -1.05 13.56 20.84
CA VAL A 149 -1.53 14.91 20.52
C VAL A 149 -0.92 15.93 21.50
N GLY A 150 -0.37 17.02 20.98
CA GLY A 150 0.43 18.00 21.72
C GLY A 150 1.90 17.60 21.90
N GLY A 151 2.26 16.35 21.60
CA GLY A 151 3.64 15.88 21.50
C GLY A 151 4.30 16.30 20.19
N SER A 152 5.54 15.84 19.97
CA SER A 152 6.28 16.13 18.73
C SER A 152 6.78 14.88 18.03
N TYR A 153 6.70 14.85 16.70
CA TYR A 153 7.30 13.82 15.86
C TYR A 153 8.02 14.46 14.68
N GLN A 154 9.25 14.01 14.38
CA GLN A 154 10.12 14.60 13.36
C GLN A 154 10.27 16.14 13.47
N GLY A 155 10.31 16.65 14.70
CA GLY A 155 10.43 18.09 14.99
C GLY A 155 9.16 18.91 14.75
N LYS A 156 8.01 18.28 14.52
CA LYS A 156 6.71 18.93 14.34
C LYS A 156 5.74 18.55 15.45
N GLU A 157 4.97 19.51 15.94
CA GLU A 157 3.93 19.27 16.95
C GLU A 157 2.72 18.57 16.33
N ILE A 158 2.32 17.44 16.90
CA ILE A 158 1.15 16.67 16.48
C ILE A 158 -0.11 17.38 17.00
N LYS A 159 -0.94 17.89 16.08
CA LYS A 159 -2.21 18.56 16.40
C LYS A 159 -3.38 17.60 16.47
N GLU A 160 -3.32 16.53 15.68
CA GLU A 160 -4.35 15.50 15.62
C GLU A 160 -3.75 14.16 15.22
N ILE A 161 -4.44 13.09 15.61
CA ILE A 161 -4.13 11.72 15.18
C ILE A 161 -5.44 11.13 14.65
N LEU A 162 -5.44 10.76 13.37
CA LEU A 162 -6.55 10.08 12.72
C LEU A 162 -6.16 8.62 12.49
N ILE A 163 -7.03 7.67 12.88
CA ILE A 163 -6.81 6.24 12.74
C ILE A 163 -7.93 5.68 11.88
N ALA A 164 -7.57 5.09 10.73
CA ALA A 164 -8.48 4.42 9.81
C ALA A 164 -8.18 2.91 9.79
N TRP A 165 -9.22 2.10 9.96
CA TRP A 165 -9.16 0.64 10.02
C TRP A 165 -9.81 -0.01 8.81
#